data_AF-V9IE36-F1
#
_entry.id   AF-V9IE36-F1
#
_cell.length_a   1.000
_cell.length_b   1.000
_cell.length_c   1.000
_cell.angle_alpha   90.00
_cell.angle_beta   90.00
_cell.angle_gamma   90.00
#
_symmetry.space_group_name_H-M   'P 1'
#
loop_
_entity.id
_entity.type
_entity.pdbx_description
1 polymer ?
#
loop_
_entity_poly.entity_id
_entity_poly.type
_entity_poly.pdbx_seq_one_letter_code
_entity_poly.pdbx_strand_id
1 'polypeptide(L)' 'MMEIKIFFLASHLFWGLWSIVNAKLSEIPFGYWDYAVSRLKNYQYLKEKITVCGSPTIDNIDIAKKETVVD' A
#
# COMPACT_ATOMS: atom_id res chain seq x y z
N MET A 1 12.06 13.43 11.52
CA MET A 1 12.14 12.33 10.51
C MET A 1 10.79 11.65 10.26
N MET A 2 9.94 11.40 11.28
CA MET A 2 8.64 10.73 11.11
C MET A 2 7.62 11.53 10.28
N GLU A 3 7.62 12.84 10.41
CA GLU A 3 6.73 13.75 9.66
C GLU A 3 6.93 13.62 8.14
N ILE A 4 8.19 13.54 7.68
CA ILE A 4 8.53 13.37 6.26
C ILE A 4 7.94 12.05 5.72
N LYS A 5 7.94 10.99 6.52
CA LYS A 5 7.35 9.69 6.13
C LYS A 5 5.83 9.81 5.94
N ILE A 6 5.17 10.62 6.76
CA ILE A 6 3.73 10.89 6.68
C ILE A 6 3.42 11.77 5.45
N PHE A 7 4.20 12.83 5.21
CA PHE A 7 4.04 13.69 4.02
C PHE A 7 4.31 12.97 2.70
N PHE A 8 5.29 12.07 2.68
CA PHE A 8 5.58 11.22 1.53
C PHE A 8 4.40 10.28 1.24
N LEU A 9 3.83 9.70 2.28
CA LEU A 9 2.66 8.83 2.18
C LEU A 9 1.41 9.61 1.70
N ALA A 10 1.20 10.82 2.21
CA ALA A 10 0.13 11.71 1.78
C ALA A 10 0.29 12.14 0.31
N SER A 11 1.52 12.37 -0.15
CA SER A 11 1.81 12.71 -1.56
C SER A 11 1.37 11.59 -2.51
N HIS A 12 1.59 10.33 -2.14
CA HIS A 12 1.13 9.20 -2.95
C HIS A 12 -0.40 9.10 -3.05
N LEU A 13 -1.13 9.44 -1.98
CA LEU A 13 -2.58 9.55 -2.02
C LEU A 13 -3.06 10.70 -2.90
N PHE A 14 -2.41 11.87 -2.76
CA PHE A 14 -2.77 13.06 -3.53
C PHE A 14 -2.65 12.82 -5.04
N TRP A 15 -1.55 12.20 -5.49
CA TRP A 15 -1.36 11.85 -6.91
C TRP A 15 -2.31 10.75 -7.40
N GLY A 16 -2.70 9.81 -6.55
CA GLY A 16 -3.72 8.82 -6.86
C GLY A 16 -5.10 9.46 -7.05
N LEU A 17 -5.49 10.35 -6.13
CA LEU A 17 -6.77 11.07 -6.20
C LEU A 17 -6.81 12.03 -7.40
N TRP A 18 -5.71 12.75 -7.65
CA TRP A 18 -5.57 13.61 -8.82
C TRP A 18 -5.78 12.82 -10.12
N SER A 19 -5.24 11.60 -10.20
CA SER A 19 -5.45 10.72 -11.36
C SER A 19 -6.92 10.32 -11.53
N ILE A 20 -7.62 9.98 -10.43
CA ILE A 20 -9.04 9.57 -10.49
C ILE A 20 -9.93 10.73 -10.95
N VAL A 21 -9.68 11.94 -10.45
CA VAL A 21 -10.42 13.13 -10.86
C VAL A 21 -10.15 13.47 -12.33
N ASN A 22 -8.88 13.41 -12.75
CA ASN A 22 -8.51 13.67 -14.15
C ASN A 22 -8.94 12.56 -15.11
N ALA A 23 -9.12 11.32 -14.64
CA ALA A 23 -9.70 10.23 -15.43
C ALA A 23 -11.07 10.56 -16.01
N LYS A 24 -11.84 11.41 -15.32
CA LYS A 24 -13.15 11.87 -15.76
C LYS A 24 -13.13 13.19 -16.53
N LEU A 25 -12.04 13.94 -16.45
CA LEU A 25 -11.95 15.32 -16.95
C LEU A 25 -11.09 15.45 -18.21
N SER A 26 -10.20 14.49 -18.50
CA SER A 26 -9.25 14.57 -19.61
C SER A 26 -9.62 13.65 -20.78
N GLU A 27 -9.52 14.17 -22.01
CA GLU A 27 -9.62 13.42 -23.28
C GLU A 27 -8.30 12.69 -23.66
N ILE A 28 -7.28 12.74 -22.80
CA ILE A 28 -5.98 12.14 -23.07
C ILE A 28 -6.05 10.63 -22.77
N PRO A 29 -5.61 9.74 -23.68
CA PRO A 29 -5.56 8.29 -23.47
C PRO A 29 -4.40 7.92 -22.54
N PHE A 30 -4.50 8.31 -21.28
CA PHE A 30 -3.62 7.90 -20.22
C PHE A 30 -4.40 6.94 -19.32
N GLY A 31 -3.83 5.79 -18.95
CA GLY A 31 -4.47 4.79 -18.09
C GLY A 31 -4.64 5.28 -16.65
N TYR A 32 -5.48 6.29 -16.42
CA TYR A 32 -5.62 6.98 -15.14
C TYR A 32 -6.08 6.04 -14.02
N TRP A 33 -6.89 5.03 -14.34
CA TRP A 33 -7.35 4.01 -13.39
C TRP A 33 -6.19 3.11 -12.94
N ASP A 34 -5.40 2.58 -13.85
CA ASP A 34 -4.23 1.75 -13.53
C ASP A 34 -3.19 2.53 -12.73
N TYR A 35 -2.96 3.80 -13.09
CA TYR A 35 -2.06 4.68 -12.34
C TYR A 35 -2.58 4.93 -10.90
N ALA A 36 -3.88 5.20 -10.74
CA ALA A 36 -4.48 5.40 -9.41
C ALA A 36 -4.40 4.14 -8.54
N VAL A 37 -4.74 2.98 -9.10
CA VAL A 37 -4.69 1.68 -8.40
C VAL A 37 -3.27 1.35 -7.96
N SER A 38 -2.29 1.53 -8.83
CA SER A 38 -0.88 1.26 -8.53
C SER A 38 -0.34 2.17 -7.42
N ARG A 39 -0.75 3.45 -7.40
CA ARG A 39 -0.40 4.39 -6.32
C ARG A 39 -1.05 4.03 -4.99
N LEU A 40 -2.31 3.62 -4.99
CA LEU A 40 -3.03 3.25 -3.76
C LEU A 40 -2.51 1.95 -3.16
N LYS A 41 -2.17 0.95 -3.99
CA LYS A 41 -1.50 -0.28 -3.55
C LYS A 41 -0.15 0.01 -2.89
N ASN A 42 0.66 0.88 -3.51
CA ASN A 42 1.94 1.30 -2.92
C ASN A 42 1.76 2.03 -1.58
N TYR A 43 0.74 2.88 -1.46
CA TYR A 43 0.38 3.51 -0.19
C TYR A 43 0.04 2.46 0.89
N GLN A 44 -0.80 1.47 0.57
CA GLN A 44 -1.20 0.41 1.50
C GLN A 44 0.01 -0.41 1.96
N TYR A 45 0.88 -0.81 1.03
CA TYR A 45 2.11 -1.54 1.34
C TYR A 45 3.07 -0.74 2.24
N LEU A 46 3.27 0.56 1.96
CA LEU A 46 4.08 1.42 2.81
C LEU A 46 3.47 1.59 4.21
N LYS A 47 2.15 1.73 4.28
CA LYS A 47 1.42 1.88 5.55
C LYS A 47 1.59 0.62 6.41
N GLU A 48 1.43 -0.56 5.84
CA GLU A 48 1.63 -1.84 6.54
C GLU A 48 3.06 -1.97 7.06
N LYS A 49 4.06 -1.68 6.21
CA LYS A 49 5.48 -1.71 6.58
C LYS A 49 5.86 -0.71 7.68
N ILE A 50 5.23 0.47 7.71
CA ILE A 50 5.47 1.49 8.75
C ILE A 50 4.74 1.12 10.05
N THR A 51 3.55 0.51 9.97
CA THR A 51 2.75 0.13 11.15
C THR A 51 3.32 -1.13 11.83
N VAL A 52 3.84 -2.09 11.07
CA VAL A 52 4.50 -3.30 11.58
C VAL A 52 5.80 -2.98 12.34
N CYS A 53 6.50 -1.89 12.00
CA CYS A 53 7.71 -1.47 12.72
C CYS A 53 7.42 -0.73 14.05
N GLY A 54 6.14 -0.61 14.44
CA GLY A 54 5.69 0.11 15.64
C GLY A 54 5.38 -0.76 16.87
N SER A 55 5.63 -2.07 16.86
CA SER A 55 5.47 -2.90 18.07
C SER A 55 6.56 -3.97 18.17
N PRO A 56 7.44 -3.92 19.19
CA PRO A 56 8.03 -5.12 19.74
C PRO A 56 7.05 -5.67 20.78
N THR A 57 6.13 -6.53 20.36
CA THR A 57 5.51 -7.47 21.30
C THR A 57 5.72 -8.86 20.76
N ILE A 58 6.51 -9.59 21.54
CA ILE A 58 6.75 -11.02 21.52
C ILE A 58 5.41 -11.72 21.31
N ASP A 59 5.36 -12.63 20.34
CA ASP A 59 4.76 -13.95 20.52
C ASP A 59 5.31 -14.90 19.46
N ASN A 60 6.38 -15.60 19.87
CA ASN A 60 6.65 -16.94 19.37
C ASN A 60 5.46 -17.81 19.80
N ILE A 61 4.63 -18.24 18.85
CA ILE A 61 3.95 -19.53 18.97
C ILE A 61 4.16 -20.27 17.66
N ASP A 62 5.10 -21.20 17.73
CA ASP A 62 5.23 -22.35 16.86
C ASP A 62 3.88 -22.99 16.56
N ILE A 63 3.46 -22.97 15.29
CA ILE A 63 2.74 -24.11 14.71
C ILE A 63 3.36 -24.42 13.36
N ALA A 64 4.46 -25.16 13.42
CA ALA A 64 4.70 -26.23 12.48
C ALA A 64 3.43 -27.09 12.37
N LYS A 65 2.77 -27.04 11.21
CA LYS A 65 2.08 -28.18 10.56
C LYS A 65 1.50 -27.72 9.21
N LYS A 66 2.33 -27.81 8.17
CA LYS A 66 1.82 -28.25 6.86
C LYS A 66 2.71 -29.35 6.33
N GLU A 67 2.74 -30.44 7.10
CA GLU A 67 2.99 -31.76 6.57
C GLU A 67 1.60 -32.36 6.28
N THR A 68 1.19 -32.29 5.02
CA THR A 68 0.10 -33.11 4.48
C THR A 68 0.71 -33.94 3.37
N VAL A 69 1.23 -35.09 3.79
CA VAL A 69 1.28 -36.30 2.97
C VAL A 69 -0.12 -36.50 2.38
N VAL A 70 -0.21 -36.56 1.07
CA VAL A 70 -1.37 -37.10 0.36
C VAL A 70 -0.88 -38.42 -0.20
N ASP A 71 -1.56 -39.50 0.22
CA ASP A 71 -1.40 -40.87 -0.28
C ASP A 71 -1.51 -40.95 -1.81
#